data_AF-A0A847G7P1-F1
#
_entry.id   AF-A0A847G7P1-F1
#
_cell.length_a   1.000
_cell.length_b   1.000
_cell.length_c   1.000
_cell.angle_alpha   90.00
_cell.angle_beta   90.00
_cell.angle_gamma   90.00
#
_symmetry.space_group_name_H-M   'P 1'
#
loop_
_entity.id
_entity.type
_entity.pdbx_description
1 polymer ?
#
loop_
_entity_poly.entity_id
_entity_poly.type
_entity_poly.pdbx_seq_one_letter_code
_entity_poly.pdbx_strand_id
1 'polypeptide(L)'
;AYRDRLTLPKYILNSAGDQFFPSDSWKFYFDGLKGEKFLCYFPNTDHGLNEDAYFRLAGFYYALMEGTPRPEFTWEKAGDGTLTVRCATKPAKVTLWRALNPDARDFRLETFGPKYEAVELPLSDSGEYVSTLAAPVKGWTAFFFELEFPNGDFPKPFVFTTGVSILPDTYPGK
;
A
#
# COMPACT_ATOMS: atom_id res chain seq x y z
N ALA A 1 8.79 21.40 -15.00
CA ALA A 1 8.17 20.07 -14.79
C ALA A 1 6.70 20.13 -15.16
N TYR A 2 6.12 19.08 -15.75
CA TYR A 2 4.71 19.06 -16.19
C TYR A 2 3.72 18.61 -15.08
N ARG A 3 4.17 18.56 -13.82
CA ARG A 3 3.40 18.02 -12.69
C ARG A 3 2.06 18.73 -12.46
N ASP A 4 2.01 20.04 -12.68
CA ASP A 4 0.78 20.82 -12.47
C ASP A 4 -0.29 20.54 -13.53
N ARG A 5 0.07 19.90 -14.65
CA ARG A 5 -0.87 19.49 -15.71
C ARG A 5 -1.46 18.09 -15.49
N LEU A 6 -0.93 17.32 -14.54
CA LEU A 6 -1.36 15.93 -14.27
C LEU A 6 -2.48 15.91 -13.23
N THR A 7 -3.69 16.29 -13.63
CA THR A 7 -4.87 16.36 -12.74
C THR A 7 -5.76 15.11 -12.77
N LEU A 8 -5.54 14.20 -13.73
CA LEU A 8 -6.28 12.94 -13.82
C LEU A 8 -6.10 12.07 -12.56
N PRO A 9 -7.10 11.26 -12.19
CA PRO A 9 -6.95 10.19 -11.20
C PRO A 9 -5.75 9.29 -11.48
N LYS A 10 -5.03 8.91 -10.42
CA LYS A 10 -3.84 8.06 -10.49
C LYS A 10 -4.04 6.82 -9.63
N TYR A 11 -3.76 5.67 -10.22
CA TYR A 11 -3.73 4.40 -9.51
C TYR A 11 -2.40 3.73 -9.78
N ILE A 12 -1.58 3.62 -8.74
CA ILE A 12 -0.18 3.23 -8.85
C ILE A 12 -0.01 1.82 -8.29
N LEU A 13 0.22 0.87 -9.18
CA LEU A 13 0.43 -0.53 -8.85
C LEU A 13 1.93 -0.78 -8.70
N ASN A 14 2.34 -1.28 -7.54
CA ASN A 14 3.73 -1.57 -7.22
C ASN A 14 3.85 -2.95 -6.58
N SER A 15 4.99 -3.60 -6.73
CA SER A 15 5.32 -4.77 -5.92
C SER A 15 5.97 -4.34 -4.60
N ALA A 16 5.63 -5.03 -3.50
CA ALA A 16 6.32 -4.87 -2.22
C ALA A 16 7.68 -5.60 -2.16
N GLY A 17 7.98 -6.42 -3.17
CA GLY A 17 9.21 -7.20 -3.34
C GLY A 17 9.91 -6.98 -4.68
N ASP A 18 9.72 -5.83 -5.33
CA ASP A 18 10.30 -5.47 -6.62
C ASP A 18 11.84 -5.41 -6.60
N GLN A 19 12.50 -6.03 -7.58
CA GLN A 19 13.97 -6.10 -7.65
C GLN A 19 14.68 -4.82 -8.13
N PHE A 20 13.95 -3.87 -8.71
CA PHE A 20 14.46 -2.62 -9.27
C PHE A 20 14.08 -1.39 -8.44
N PHE A 21 12.88 -1.39 -7.86
CA PHE A 21 12.34 -0.25 -7.12
C PHE A 21 12.16 -0.60 -5.64
N PRO A 22 12.84 0.11 -4.72
CA PRO A 22 12.62 -0.10 -3.29
C PRO A 22 11.14 0.04 -2.90
N SER A 23 10.66 -0.83 -2.03
CA SER A 23 9.25 -0.92 -1.66
C SER A 23 8.72 0.39 -1.04
N ASP A 24 9.57 1.14 -0.31
CA ASP A 24 9.21 2.43 0.29
C ASP A 24 9.51 3.65 -0.60
N SER A 25 9.75 3.47 -1.91
CA SER A 25 10.08 4.56 -2.84
C SER A 25 8.94 5.57 -3.08
N TRP A 26 7.69 5.20 -2.76
CA TRP A 26 6.54 6.10 -2.82
C TRP A 26 6.77 7.42 -2.09
N LYS A 27 7.54 7.41 -0.99
CA LYS A 27 7.79 8.58 -0.14
C LYS A 27 8.51 9.73 -0.85
N PHE A 28 9.16 9.44 -1.98
CA PHE A 28 9.88 10.44 -2.75
C PHE A 28 9.00 11.18 -3.77
N TYR A 29 7.83 10.64 -4.11
CA TYR A 29 7.00 11.22 -5.18
C TYR A 29 5.53 11.41 -4.80
N PHE A 30 4.96 10.55 -3.95
CA PHE A 30 3.52 10.42 -3.78
C PHE A 30 2.88 11.73 -3.30
N ASP A 31 3.41 12.36 -2.26
CA ASP A 31 2.92 13.64 -1.72
C ASP A 31 2.93 14.76 -2.75
N GLY A 32 3.90 14.71 -3.67
CA GLY A 32 4.03 15.67 -4.74
C GLY A 32 2.99 15.57 -5.86
N LEU A 33 2.32 14.43 -6.00
CA LEU A 33 1.30 14.23 -7.03
C LEU A 33 0.04 15.05 -6.73
N LYS A 34 -0.54 15.66 -7.77
CA LYS A 34 -1.77 16.45 -7.68
C LYS A 34 -3.00 15.60 -8.01
N GLY A 35 -4.17 16.05 -7.55
CA GLY A 35 -5.45 15.38 -7.78
C GLY A 35 -5.59 14.06 -7.02
N GLU A 36 -6.62 13.31 -7.40
CA GLU A 36 -6.90 11.99 -6.83
C GLU A 36 -5.77 11.00 -7.16
N LYS A 37 -5.29 10.30 -6.13
CA LYS A 37 -4.14 9.40 -6.23
C LYS A 37 -4.24 8.28 -5.21
N PHE A 38 -3.97 7.07 -5.65
CA PHE A 38 -3.98 5.89 -4.80
C PHE A 38 -2.75 5.02 -5.07
N LEU A 39 -2.27 4.35 -4.01
CA LEU A 39 -1.27 3.30 -4.09
C LEU A 39 -1.96 1.94 -4.02
N CYS A 40 -1.33 0.94 -4.63
CA CYS A 40 -1.71 -0.46 -4.55
C CYS A 40 -0.47 -1.34 -4.58
N TYR A 41 0.00 -1.73 -3.39
CA TYR A 41 1.14 -2.63 -3.24
C TYR A 41 0.71 -4.09 -3.24
N PHE A 42 1.42 -4.91 -4.02
CA PHE A 42 1.23 -6.36 -4.08
C PHE A 42 2.26 -7.04 -3.17
N PRO A 43 1.83 -7.66 -2.05
CA PRO A 43 2.74 -8.46 -1.23
C PRO A 43 3.18 -9.70 -2.00
N ASN A 44 4.38 -10.21 -1.69
CA ASN A 44 4.87 -11.50 -2.19
C ASN A 44 4.90 -11.63 -3.73
N THR A 45 5.15 -10.53 -4.43
CA THR A 45 5.37 -10.49 -5.89
C THR A 45 6.74 -9.87 -6.18
N ASP A 46 7.25 -10.06 -7.40
CA ASP A 46 8.42 -9.36 -7.93
C ASP A 46 7.97 -8.21 -8.86
N HIS A 47 8.87 -7.68 -9.69
CA HIS A 47 8.53 -6.64 -10.68
C HIS A 47 7.41 -7.03 -11.66
N GLY A 48 7.19 -8.32 -11.89
CA GLY A 48 6.15 -8.82 -12.79
C GLY A 48 4.73 -8.74 -12.23
N LEU A 49 4.59 -8.49 -10.91
CA LEU A 49 3.31 -8.60 -10.19
C LEU A 49 2.68 -9.99 -10.38
N ASN A 50 1.38 -10.11 -10.16
CA ASN A 50 0.59 -11.31 -10.44
C ASN A 50 -0.66 -10.95 -11.28
N GLU A 51 -1.49 -11.93 -11.62
CA GLU A 51 -2.67 -11.72 -12.45
C GLU A 51 -3.69 -10.72 -11.87
N ASP A 52 -3.72 -10.56 -10.54
CA ASP A 52 -4.61 -9.60 -9.87
C ASP A 52 -4.32 -8.16 -10.30
N ALA A 53 -3.11 -7.86 -10.79
CA ALA A 53 -2.77 -6.54 -11.33
C ALA A 53 -3.71 -6.13 -12.48
N TYR A 54 -4.04 -7.07 -13.37
CA TYR A 54 -4.94 -6.80 -14.49
C TYR A 54 -6.36 -6.52 -14.00
N PHE A 55 -6.85 -7.28 -13.03
CA PHE A 55 -8.19 -7.08 -12.48
C PHE A 55 -8.29 -5.77 -11.68
N ARG A 56 -7.29 -5.44 -10.87
CA ARG A 56 -7.23 -4.19 -10.12
C ARG A 56 -7.20 -2.99 -11.07
N LEU A 57 -6.38 -3.04 -12.13
CA LEU A 57 -6.30 -1.98 -13.14
C LEU A 57 -7.63 -1.84 -13.92
N ALA A 58 -8.18 -2.95 -14.39
CA ALA A 58 -9.45 -2.96 -15.14
C ALA A 58 -10.60 -2.42 -14.28
N GLY A 59 -10.69 -2.83 -13.01
CA GLY A 59 -11.71 -2.35 -12.09
C GLY A 59 -11.61 -0.84 -11.81
N PHE A 60 -10.39 -0.32 -11.64
CA PHE A 60 -10.18 1.13 -11.49
C PHE A 60 -10.55 1.90 -12.76
N TYR A 61 -10.15 1.40 -13.92
CA TYR A 61 -10.48 2.03 -15.21
C TYR A 61 -11.99 2.00 -15.50
N TYR A 62 -12.65 0.88 -15.23
CA TYR A 62 -14.11 0.74 -15.36
C TYR A 62 -14.85 1.77 -14.48
N ALA A 63 -14.43 1.92 -13.22
CA ALA A 63 -15.00 2.93 -12.33
C ALA A 63 -14.84 4.37 -12.83
N LEU A 64 -13.76 4.68 -13.56
CA LEU A 64 -13.61 5.99 -14.20
C LEU A 64 -14.61 6.18 -15.33
N MET A 65 -14.86 5.14 -16.14
CA MET A 65 -15.81 5.20 -17.25
C MET A 65 -17.25 5.34 -16.76
N GLU A 66 -17.63 4.58 -15.73
CA GLU A 66 -18.99 4.57 -15.17
C GLU A 66 -19.23 5.70 -14.16
N GLY A 67 -18.21 6.51 -13.86
CA GLY A 67 -18.31 7.55 -12.84
C GLY A 67 -18.55 7.01 -11.42
N THR A 68 -18.24 5.74 -11.16
CA THR A 68 -18.34 5.13 -9.83
C THR A 68 -17.46 5.90 -8.85
N PRO A 69 -17.99 6.40 -7.72
CA PRO A 69 -17.19 7.05 -6.70
C PRO A 69 -16.10 6.12 -6.17
N ARG A 70 -14.87 6.63 -6.10
CA ARG A 70 -13.75 5.91 -5.46
C ARG A 70 -13.77 6.22 -3.96
N PRO A 71 -13.29 5.29 -3.11
CA PRO A 71 -13.37 5.46 -1.67
C PRO A 71 -12.50 6.61 -1.18
N GLU A 72 -12.98 7.30 -0.15
CA GLU A 72 -12.29 8.35 0.55
C GLU A 72 -11.63 7.81 1.82
N PHE A 73 -10.30 7.87 1.86
CA PHE A 73 -9.51 7.53 3.03
C PHE A 73 -8.20 8.32 3.04
N THR A 74 -7.63 8.47 4.21
CA THR A 74 -6.32 9.11 4.43
C THR A 74 -5.45 8.20 5.28
N TRP A 75 -4.14 8.42 5.24
CA TRP A 75 -3.21 7.69 6.08
C TRP A 75 -1.97 8.53 6.39
N GLU A 76 -1.37 8.26 7.54
CA GLU A 76 -0.17 8.95 8.01
C GLU A 76 0.72 7.99 8.81
N LYS A 77 2.03 8.14 8.66
CA LYS A 77 3.04 7.45 9.48
C LYS A 77 3.64 8.48 10.44
N ALA A 78 3.42 8.30 11.74
CA ALA A 78 4.06 9.11 12.77
C ALA A 78 5.56 8.77 12.90
N GLY A 79 6.33 9.68 13.51
CA GLY A 79 7.78 9.53 13.66
C GLY A 79 8.21 8.34 14.53
N ASP A 80 7.31 7.85 15.39
CA ASP A 80 7.50 6.65 16.21
C ASP A 80 7.23 5.34 15.44
N GLY A 81 6.77 5.43 14.18
CA GLY A 81 6.41 4.29 13.37
C GLY A 81 4.93 3.95 13.32
N THR A 82 4.09 4.62 14.12
CA THR A 82 2.65 4.38 14.14
C THR A 82 2.04 4.73 12.78
N LEU A 83 1.41 3.76 12.12
CA LEU A 83 0.69 3.95 10.87
C LEU A 83 -0.80 3.99 11.15
N THR A 84 -1.45 5.09 10.79
CA THR A 84 -2.89 5.29 10.97
C THR A 84 -3.57 5.44 9.63
N VAL A 85 -4.68 4.74 9.44
CA VAL A 85 -5.60 4.88 8.29
C VAL A 85 -6.95 5.36 8.81
N ARG A 86 -7.51 6.37 8.15
CA ARG A 86 -8.84 6.91 8.46
C ARG A 86 -9.71 6.83 7.21
N CYS A 87 -10.74 6.00 7.27
CA CYS A 87 -11.64 5.72 6.17
C CYS A 87 -12.95 6.49 6.36
N ALA A 88 -13.25 7.42 5.44
CA ALA A 88 -14.56 8.06 5.36
C ALA A 88 -15.57 7.16 4.62
N THR A 89 -15.11 6.46 3.58
CA THR A 89 -15.84 5.35 2.98
C THR A 89 -15.59 4.07 3.78
N LYS A 90 -16.63 3.30 4.14
CA LYS A 90 -16.45 2.07 4.91
C LYS A 90 -15.81 0.96 4.05
N PRO A 91 -14.66 0.37 4.46
CA PRO A 91 -14.08 -0.77 3.77
C PRO A 91 -14.89 -2.05 4.02
N ALA A 92 -14.87 -2.96 3.05
CA ALA A 92 -15.40 -4.31 3.18
C ALA A 92 -14.41 -5.24 3.90
N LYS A 93 -13.11 -4.98 3.75
CA LYS A 93 -12.04 -5.72 4.43
C LYS A 93 -10.81 -4.84 4.61
N VAL A 94 -10.11 -5.05 5.73
CA VAL A 94 -8.84 -4.39 6.03
C VAL A 94 -7.81 -5.44 6.42
N THR A 95 -6.64 -5.38 5.82
CA THR A 95 -5.53 -6.30 6.08
C THR A 95 -4.26 -5.53 6.35
N LEU A 96 -3.58 -5.85 7.45
CA LEU A 96 -2.23 -5.40 7.72
C LEU A 96 -1.26 -6.45 7.16
N TRP A 97 -0.47 -6.05 6.17
CA TRP A 97 0.64 -6.85 5.66
C TRP A 97 1.91 -6.50 6.40
N ARG A 98 2.71 -7.50 6.79
CA ARG A 98 4.00 -7.29 7.47
C ARG A 98 5.05 -8.32 7.09
N ALA A 99 6.31 -7.91 7.06
CA ALA A 99 7.46 -8.76 6.82
C ALA A 99 8.63 -8.32 7.70
N LEU A 100 9.19 -9.23 8.51
CA LEU A 100 10.41 -8.99 9.28
C LEU A 100 11.62 -9.60 8.56
N ASN A 101 12.60 -8.76 8.20
CA ASN A 101 13.92 -9.21 7.77
C ASN A 101 14.96 -8.89 8.87
N PRO A 102 15.43 -9.90 9.62
CA PRO A 102 16.38 -9.68 10.72
C PRO A 102 17.80 -9.33 10.24
N ASP A 103 18.11 -9.54 8.96
CA ASP A 103 19.49 -9.49 8.45
C ASP A 103 19.75 -8.35 7.48
N ALA A 104 18.71 -7.84 6.79
CA ALA A 104 18.86 -6.75 5.82
C ALA A 104 17.61 -5.87 5.71
N ARG A 105 17.79 -4.61 5.29
CA ARG A 105 16.70 -3.73 4.84
C ARG A 105 16.35 -4.03 3.37
N ASP A 106 16.11 -5.30 3.08
CA ASP A 106 15.84 -5.82 1.73
C ASP A 106 14.62 -6.74 1.79
N PHE A 107 13.58 -6.41 1.02
CA PHE A 107 12.32 -7.15 1.00
C PHE A 107 12.00 -7.69 -0.40
N ARG A 108 12.99 -7.71 -1.30
CA ARG A 108 12.84 -8.22 -2.67
C ARG A 108 12.45 -9.68 -2.66
N LEU A 109 11.51 -10.07 -3.52
CA LEU A 109 11.06 -11.47 -3.61
C LEU A 109 12.25 -12.41 -3.90
N GLU A 110 13.12 -12.01 -4.82
CA GLU A 110 14.31 -12.78 -5.26
C GLU A 110 15.31 -13.10 -4.13
N THR A 111 15.48 -12.22 -3.14
CA THR A 111 16.46 -12.41 -2.06
C THR A 111 15.82 -12.81 -0.75
N PHE A 112 14.66 -12.23 -0.42
CA PHE A 112 14.01 -12.41 0.86
C PHE A 112 12.93 -13.50 0.84
N GLY A 113 12.32 -13.74 -0.33
CA GLY A 113 11.21 -14.67 -0.52
C GLY A 113 9.83 -14.08 -0.16
N PRO A 114 8.74 -14.85 -0.38
CA PRO A 114 7.37 -14.39 -0.17
C PRO A 114 6.98 -14.43 1.31
N LYS A 115 7.55 -13.52 2.10
CA LYS A 115 7.43 -13.50 3.57
C LYS A 115 6.57 -12.36 4.12
N TYR A 116 5.82 -11.65 3.28
CA TYR A 116 4.75 -10.79 3.79
C TYR A 116 3.60 -11.65 4.31
N GLU A 117 3.30 -11.50 5.59
CA GLU A 117 2.20 -12.16 6.28
C GLU A 117 0.99 -11.21 6.34
N ALA A 118 -0.20 -11.76 6.11
CA ALA A 118 -1.47 -11.05 6.24
C ALA A 118 -2.02 -11.19 7.65
N VAL A 119 -2.46 -10.08 8.23
CA VAL A 119 -3.31 -10.04 9.42
C VAL A 119 -4.58 -9.29 9.05
N GLU A 120 -5.68 -10.02 8.87
CA GLU A 120 -6.99 -9.40 8.70
C GLU A 120 -7.43 -8.73 10.00
N LEU A 121 -7.91 -7.50 9.91
CA LEU A 121 -8.35 -6.73 11.07
C LEU A 121 -9.87 -6.64 11.09
N PRO A 122 -10.49 -6.66 12.30
CA PRO A 122 -11.91 -6.42 12.42
C PRO A 122 -12.26 -5.02 11.88
N LEU A 123 -13.40 -4.90 11.21
CA LEU A 123 -13.88 -3.61 10.73
C LEU A 123 -14.15 -2.68 11.90
N SER A 124 -13.68 -1.44 11.79
CA SER A 124 -13.85 -0.41 12.80
C SER A 124 -15.07 0.45 12.50
N ASP A 125 -15.96 0.63 13.49
CA ASP A 125 -17.12 1.50 13.34
C ASP A 125 -16.73 2.98 13.22
N SER A 126 -15.57 3.38 13.77
CA SER A 126 -15.04 4.73 13.60
C SER A 126 -14.35 4.94 12.24
N GLY A 127 -14.10 3.86 11.49
CA GLY A 127 -13.31 3.90 10.25
C GLY A 127 -11.81 4.14 10.49
N GLU A 128 -11.34 4.13 11.73
CA GLU A 128 -9.92 4.28 12.07
C GLU A 128 -9.25 2.91 12.29
N TYR A 129 -8.07 2.74 11.69
CA TYR A 129 -7.21 1.57 11.85
C TYR A 129 -5.79 2.02 12.18
N VAL A 130 -5.22 1.49 13.25
CA VAL A 130 -3.91 1.90 13.76
C VAL A 130 -3.00 0.69 13.89
N SER A 131 -1.77 0.80 13.41
CA SER A 131 -0.70 -0.18 13.61
C SER A 131 0.44 0.46 14.40
N THR A 132 0.65 -0.01 15.63
CA THR A 132 1.74 0.40 16.53
C THR A 132 2.81 -0.69 16.58
N LEU A 133 3.56 -0.85 15.49
CA LEU A 133 4.68 -1.79 15.49
C LEU A 133 5.90 -1.20 16.20
N ALA A 134 6.40 -1.92 17.20
CA ALA A 134 7.70 -1.61 17.77
C ALA A 134 8.81 -1.92 16.74
N ALA A 135 9.85 -1.09 16.71
CA ALA A 135 11.04 -1.41 15.94
C ALA A 135 11.63 -2.76 16.42
N PRO A 136 11.99 -3.68 15.50
CA PRO A 136 12.58 -4.95 15.89
C PRO A 136 13.93 -4.74 16.57
N VAL A 137 14.29 -5.63 17.50
CA VAL A 137 15.59 -5.62 18.19
C VAL A 137 16.75 -5.75 17.18
N LYS A 138 16.53 -6.48 16.08
CA LYS A 138 17.49 -6.68 14.99
C LYS A 138 16.75 -6.63 13.65
N GLY A 139 17.34 -5.94 12.68
CA GLY A 139 16.84 -5.90 11.30
C GLY A 139 15.75 -4.84 11.08
N TRP A 140 14.87 -5.11 10.12
CA TRP A 140 13.82 -4.20 9.68
C TRP A 140 12.50 -4.92 9.46
N THR A 141 11.39 -4.27 9.82
CA THR A 141 10.04 -4.69 9.52
C THR A 141 9.44 -3.78 8.45
N ALA A 142 9.03 -4.34 7.32
CA ALA A 142 8.19 -3.68 6.33
C ALA A 142 6.71 -3.98 6.60
N PHE A 143 5.83 -2.99 6.43
CA PHE A 143 4.39 -3.16 6.68
C PHE A 143 3.55 -2.09 5.98
N PHE A 144 2.30 -2.41 5.70
CA PHE A 144 1.31 -1.50 5.12
C PHE A 144 -0.11 -2.04 5.31
N PHE A 145 -1.12 -1.17 5.22
CA PHE A 145 -2.51 -1.61 5.15
C PHE A 145 -2.94 -1.81 3.70
N GLU A 146 -3.73 -2.85 3.46
CA GLU A 146 -4.55 -3.07 2.28
C GLU A 146 -6.03 -2.94 2.67
N LEU A 147 -6.78 -2.21 1.86
CA LEU A 147 -8.18 -1.85 2.06
C LEU A 147 -8.97 -2.33 0.84
N GLU A 148 -9.96 -3.17 1.07
CA GLU A 148 -10.88 -3.61 0.01
C GLU A 148 -12.21 -2.86 0.14
N PHE A 149 -12.75 -2.37 -0.97
CA PHE A 149 -14.04 -1.67 -1.02
C PHE A 149 -14.93 -2.24 -2.13
N PRO A 150 -16.27 -2.16 -2.00
CA PRO A 150 -17.17 -2.44 -3.10
C PRO A 150 -16.84 -1.58 -4.34
N ASN A 151 -16.96 -2.16 -5.54
CA ASN A 151 -16.62 -1.51 -6.80
C ASN A 151 -17.81 -1.50 -7.77
N GLY A 152 -18.93 -0.91 -7.33
CA GLY A 152 -20.17 -0.89 -8.11
C GLY A 152 -20.55 -2.28 -8.62
N ASP A 153 -20.78 -2.39 -9.93
CA ASP A 153 -21.15 -3.64 -10.61
C ASP A 153 -19.93 -4.44 -11.13
N PHE A 154 -18.69 -3.96 -10.91
CA PHE A 154 -17.50 -4.70 -11.32
C PHE A 154 -17.31 -5.95 -10.43
N PRO A 155 -16.98 -7.12 -10.99
CA PRO A 155 -16.98 -8.40 -10.26
C PRO A 155 -15.86 -8.55 -9.22
N LYS A 156 -14.96 -7.57 -9.09
CA LYS A 156 -13.84 -7.57 -8.14
C LYS A 156 -13.86 -6.28 -7.31
N PRO A 157 -13.49 -6.33 -6.02
CA PRO A 157 -13.46 -5.14 -5.19
C PRO A 157 -12.40 -4.16 -5.68
N PHE A 158 -12.54 -2.90 -5.29
CA PHE A 158 -11.41 -2.01 -5.27
C PHE A 158 -10.43 -2.47 -4.22
N VAL A 159 -9.14 -2.36 -4.50
CA VAL A 159 -8.09 -2.66 -3.53
C VAL A 159 -7.10 -1.50 -3.52
N PHE A 160 -6.94 -0.85 -2.38
CA PHE A 160 -5.99 0.24 -2.20
C PHE A 160 -5.08 -0.04 -1.02
N THR A 161 -3.89 0.55 -1.01
CA THR A 161 -2.95 0.41 0.09
C THR A 161 -2.49 1.76 0.60
N THR A 162 -1.98 1.76 1.84
CA THR A 162 -1.01 2.79 2.24
C THR A 162 0.29 2.59 1.46
N GLY A 163 1.24 3.51 1.62
CA GLY A 163 2.61 3.23 1.24
C GLY A 163 3.26 2.17 2.16
N VAL A 164 4.21 1.40 1.62
CA VAL A 164 5.05 0.51 2.44
C VAL A 164 5.86 1.33 3.42
N SER A 165 5.66 1.06 4.71
CA SER A 165 6.42 1.64 5.81
C SER A 165 7.49 0.65 6.26
N ILE A 166 8.66 1.17 6.65
CA ILE A 166 9.76 0.37 7.20
C ILE A 166 10.15 0.92 8.58
N LEU A 167 10.40 0.00 9.53
CA LEU A 167 10.87 0.28 10.89
C LEU A 167 12.05 -0.64 11.26
N PRO A 168 13.13 -0.14 11.89
CA PRO A 168 13.39 1.28 12.13
C PRO A 168 13.56 2.05 10.82
N ASP A 169 13.24 3.34 10.82
CA ASP A 169 13.43 4.21 9.64
C ASP A 169 14.90 4.65 9.53
N THR A 170 15.76 3.65 9.42
CA THR A 170 17.21 3.77 9.27
C THR A 170 17.66 2.93 8.09
N TYR A 171 18.83 3.24 7.56
CA TYR A 171 19.47 2.46 6.51
C TYR A 171 20.66 1.69 7.11
N PRO A 172 21.03 0.52 6.55
CA PRO A 172 22.24 -0.17 6.95
C PRO A 172 23.44 0.79 6.92
N GLY A 173 24.25 0.76 7.97
CA GLY A 173 25.52 1.48 7.98
C GLY A 173 26.43 0.99 6.84
N LYS A 174 27.32 1.86 6.37
CA LYS A 174 28.41 1.44 5.48
C LYS A 174 29.41 0.56 6.23
#